data_AF-A0A8A6LZT9-F1
#
_entry.id   AF-A0A8A6LZT9-F1
#
_cell.length_a   1.000
_cell.length_b   1.000
_cell.length_c   1.000
_cell.angle_alpha   90.00
_cell.angle_beta   90.00
_cell.angle_gamma   90.00
#
_symmetry.space_group_name_H-M   'P 1'
#
loop_
_entity.id
_entity.type
_entity.pdbx_description
1 polymer ?
#
loop_
_entity_poly.entity_id
_entity_poly.type
_entity_poly.pdbx_seq_one_letter_code
_entity_poly.pdbx_strand_id
1 'polypeptide(L)'
;GNYVKCLMEEGKCTPDGAELKKVLPDALKHKCEGCSDKKKSGSKKVVNYLIKNKQDWWKKLEKKYDPEGQYIKDYKDELEKEGIKL
;
A
#
# COMPACT_ATOMS: atom_id res chain seq x y z
N GLY A 1 -4.01 -15.37 -7.87
CA GLY A 1 -2.63 -14.93 -7.52
C GLY A 1 -2.71 -14.08 -6.27
N ASN A 2 -1.86 -14.33 -5.27
CA ASN A 2 -1.89 -13.55 -4.03
C ASN A 2 -1.05 -12.28 -4.25
N TYR A 3 -1.72 -11.14 -4.48
CA TYR A 3 -1.07 -9.82 -4.66
C TYR A 3 -0.07 -9.52 -3.56
N VAL A 4 -0.37 -9.91 -2.31
CA VAL A 4 0.53 -9.66 -1.20
C VAL A 4 1.80 -10.49 -1.27
N LYS A 5 1.72 -11.77 -1.67
CA LYS A 5 2.92 -12.59 -1.88
C LYS A 5 3.85 -11.98 -2.93
N CYS A 6 3.29 -11.39 -3.99
CA CYS A 6 4.08 -10.65 -4.96
C CYS A 6 4.78 -9.43 -4.33
N LEU A 7 4.03 -8.60 -3.59
CA LEU A 7 4.58 -7.42 -2.92
C LEU A 7 5.66 -7.81 -1.88
N MET A 8 5.51 -8.97 -1.23
CA MET A 8 6.49 -9.49 -0.28
C MET A 8 7.66 -10.24 -0.92
N GLU A 9 7.64 -10.45 -2.24
CA GLU A 9 8.63 -11.24 -2.99
C GLU A 9 8.59 -12.76 -2.70
N GLU A 10 7.46 -13.22 -2.17
CA GLU A 10 7.20 -14.61 -1.76
C GLU A 10 6.39 -15.39 -2.83
N GLY A 11 6.23 -14.84 -4.03
CA GLY A 11 5.47 -15.50 -5.09
C GLY A 11 5.40 -14.73 -6.41
N LYS A 12 4.76 -15.35 -7.41
CA LYS A 12 4.58 -14.77 -8.75
C LYS A 12 3.72 -13.51 -8.70
N CYS A 13 4.16 -12.48 -9.43
CA CYS A 13 3.42 -11.25 -9.65
C CYS A 13 2.56 -11.34 -10.91
N THR A 14 1.35 -10.79 -10.86
CA THR A 14 0.64 -10.34 -12.06
C THR A 14 1.29 -9.04 -12.57
N PRO A 15 1.06 -8.63 -13.83
CA PRO A 15 1.56 -7.35 -14.35
C PRO A 15 1.21 -6.17 -13.43
N ASP A 16 -0.05 -6.06 -12.99
CA ASP A 16 -0.49 -5.04 -12.03
C ASP A 16 0.21 -5.15 -10.67
N GLY A 17 0.42 -6.37 -10.17
CA GLY A 17 1.14 -6.59 -8.91
C GLY A 17 2.60 -6.15 -9.00
N ALA A 18 3.24 -6.36 -10.15
CA ALA A 18 4.61 -5.95 -10.41
C ALA A 18 4.73 -4.42 -10.56
N GLU A 19 3.78 -3.78 -11.25
CA GLU A 19 3.71 -2.31 -11.29
C GLU A 19 3.49 -1.73 -9.90
N LEU A 20 2.53 -2.28 -9.14
CA LEU A 20 2.24 -1.83 -7.78
C LEU A 20 3.49 -1.96 -6.89
N LYS A 21 4.19 -3.10 -6.95
CA LYS A 21 5.43 -3.32 -6.20
C LYS A 21 6.49 -2.24 -6.47
N LYS A 22 6.57 -1.73 -7.70
CA LYS A 22 7.53 -0.66 -8.07
C LYS A 22 7.14 0.70 -7.49
N VAL A 23 5.85 1.02 -7.46
CA VAL A 23 5.37 2.33 -6.99
C VAL A 23 5.08 2.37 -5.49
N LEU A 24 4.86 1.21 -4.86
CA LEU A 24 4.45 1.11 -3.46
C LEU A 24 5.43 1.82 -2.49
N PRO A 25 6.77 1.67 -2.59
CA PRO A 25 7.68 2.36 -1.67
C PRO A 25 7.53 3.88 -1.72
N ASP A 26 7.39 4.44 -2.92
CA ASP A 26 7.22 5.88 -3.14
C ASP A 26 5.83 6.36 -2.73
N ALA A 27 4.79 5.55 -2.98
CA ALA A 27 3.43 5.82 -2.54
C ALA A 27 3.30 5.89 -1.01
N LEU A 28 4.03 5.04 -0.29
CA LEU A 28 3.98 5.00 1.18
C LEU A 28 4.83 6.10 1.82
N LYS A 29 6.02 6.40 1.29
CA LYS A 29 6.95 7.39 1.87
C LYS A 29 6.72 8.82 1.40
N HIS A 30 6.33 9.00 0.14
CA HIS A 30 6.33 10.29 -0.55
C HIS A 30 5.00 10.55 -1.27
N LYS A 31 3.92 9.89 -0.86
CA LYS A 31 2.56 10.10 -1.44
C LYS A 31 2.50 9.89 -2.96
N CYS A 32 3.47 9.19 -3.55
CA CYS A 32 3.55 8.96 -4.99
C CYS A 32 3.49 10.28 -5.80
N GLU A 33 4.23 11.32 -5.39
CA GLU A 33 4.16 12.65 -6.03
C GLU A 33 4.50 12.62 -7.53
N GLY A 34 5.41 11.75 -7.95
CA GLY A 34 5.76 11.57 -9.38
C GLY A 34 4.86 10.58 -10.14
N CYS A 35 3.86 10.00 -9.48
CA CYS A 35 3.00 8.98 -10.09
C CYS A 35 1.81 9.59 -10.82
N SER A 36 1.36 8.95 -11.90
CA SER A 36 0.09 9.34 -12.53
C SER A 36 -1.09 9.12 -11.58
N ASP A 37 -2.16 9.90 -11.76
CA ASP A 37 -3.36 9.83 -10.90
C ASP A 37 -3.94 8.42 -10.81
N LYS A 38 -3.91 7.68 -11.92
CA LYS A 38 -4.35 6.29 -11.96
C LYS A 38 -3.50 5.39 -11.05
N LYS A 39 -2.18 5.54 -11.05
CA LYS A 39 -1.27 4.76 -10.21
C LYS A 39 -1.40 5.15 -8.73
N LYS A 40 -1.56 6.44 -8.45
CA LYS A 40 -1.75 6.96 -7.08
C LYS A 40 -3.07 6.47 -6.47
N SER A 41 -4.18 6.61 -7.20
CA SER A 41 -5.50 6.13 -6.78
C SER A 41 -5.53 4.60 -6.62
N GLY A 42 -4.94 3.86 -7.58
CA GLY A 42 -4.82 2.40 -7.50
C GLY A 42 -4.04 1.94 -6.28
N SER A 43 -2.89 2.57 -6.00
CA SER A 43 -2.04 2.24 -4.85
C SER A 43 -2.78 2.51 -3.53
N LYS A 44 -3.39 3.69 -3.36
CA LYS A 44 -4.23 4.01 -2.20
C LYS A 44 -5.31 2.97 -1.96
N LYS A 45 -6.06 2.61 -3.01
CA LYS A 45 -7.16 1.64 -2.89
C LYS A 45 -6.68 0.27 -2.40
N VAL A 46 -5.54 -0.22 -2.90
CA VAL A 46 -4.97 -1.49 -2.43
C VAL A 46 -4.49 -1.38 -0.99
N VAL A 47 -3.77 -0.30 -0.65
CA VAL A 47 -3.27 -0.09 0.71
C VAL A 47 -4.42 -0.01 1.72
N ASN A 48 -5.45 0.80 1.46
CA ASN A 48 -6.62 0.92 2.33
C ASN A 48 -7.33 -0.43 2.51
N TYR A 49 -7.47 -1.19 1.42
CA TYR A 49 -8.04 -2.54 1.48
C TYR A 49 -7.21 -3.46 2.39
N LEU A 50 -5.87 -3.38 2.32
CA LEU A 50 -4.98 -4.19 3.14
C LEU A 50 -5.06 -3.80 4.62
N ILE A 51 -5.05 -2.51 4.93
CA ILE A 51 -5.21 -2.04 6.32
C ILE A 51 -6.53 -2.55 6.90
N LYS A 52 -7.63 -2.43 6.14
CA LYS A 52 -8.98 -2.78 6.60
C LYS A 52 -9.24 -4.29 6.69
N ASN A 53 -8.80 -5.07 5.70
CA ASN A 53 -9.22 -6.47 5.53
C ASN A 53 -8.11 -7.49 5.78
N LYS A 54 -6.84 -7.05 5.80
CA LYS A 54 -5.64 -7.90 5.80
C LYS A 54 -4.54 -7.26 6.66
N GLN A 55 -4.87 -6.88 7.89
CA GLN A 55 -3.96 -6.10 8.76
C GLN A 55 -2.59 -6.77 8.97
N ASP A 56 -2.51 -8.11 9.08
CA ASP A 56 -1.23 -8.83 9.19
C ASP A 56 -0.32 -8.61 7.97
N TRP A 57 -0.93 -8.55 6.80
CA TRP A 57 -0.24 -8.30 5.54
C TRP A 57 0.17 -6.83 5.42
N TRP A 58 -0.70 -5.91 5.83
CA TRP A 58 -0.34 -4.50 5.93
C TRP A 58 0.87 -4.29 6.83
N LYS A 59 0.87 -4.83 8.06
CA LYS A 59 2.00 -4.71 9.00
C LYS A 59 3.32 -5.21 8.42
N LYS A 60 3.28 -6.30 7.64
CA LYS A 60 4.48 -6.82 6.95
C LYS A 60 4.97 -5.86 5.86
N LEU A 61 4.06 -5.29 5.08
CA LEU A 61 4.39 -4.35 4.01
C LEU A 61 4.88 -3.01 4.56
N GLU A 62 4.19 -2.47 5.55
CA GLU A 62 4.59 -1.27 6.30
C GLU A 62 6.00 -1.46 6.84
N LYS A 63 6.27 -2.54 7.59
CA LYS A 63 7.63 -2.82 8.09
C LYS A 63 8.69 -2.92 6.99
N LYS A 64 8.35 -3.42 5.80
CA LYS A 64 9.28 -3.59 4.67
C LYS A 64 9.53 -2.29 3.91
N TYR A 65 8.48 -1.50 3.68
CA TYR A 65 8.50 -0.38 2.74
C TYR A 65 8.35 0.98 3.41
N ASP A 66 7.72 1.06 4.57
CA ASP A 66 7.45 2.28 5.34
C ASP A 66 7.60 2.02 6.86
N PRO A 67 8.82 1.72 7.33
CA PRO A 67 9.05 1.39 8.74
C PRO A 67 8.78 2.57 9.69
N GLU A 68 8.66 3.79 9.17
CA GLU A 68 8.34 5.01 9.92
C GLU A 68 6.82 5.23 10.06
N GLY A 69 6.01 4.43 9.36
CA GLY A 69 4.54 4.54 9.34
C GLY A 69 4.06 5.87 8.77
N GLN A 70 4.77 6.41 7.78
CA GLN A 70 4.48 7.70 7.16
C GLN A 70 3.11 7.69 6.47
N TYR A 71 2.73 6.60 5.81
CA TYR A 71 1.44 6.49 5.13
C TYR A 71 0.26 6.66 6.09
N ILE A 72 0.28 5.99 7.24
CA ILE A 72 -0.79 6.11 8.24
C ILE A 72 -0.86 7.54 8.78
N LYS A 73 0.29 8.18 9.05
CA LYS A 73 0.34 9.57 9.52
C LYS A 73 -0.26 10.53 8.49
N ASP A 74 0.11 10.34 7.23
CA ASP A 74 -0.31 11.21 6.13
C ASP A 74 -1.77 11.06 5.72
N TYR A 75 -2.32 9.85 5.87
CA TYR A 75 -3.67 9.52 5.45
C TYR A 75 -4.62 9.28 6.62
N LYS A 76 -4.22 9.58 7.85
CA LYS A 76 -4.99 9.31 9.07
C LYS A 76 -6.45 9.78 8.95
N ASP A 77 -6.67 11.05 8.58
CA ASP A 77 -8.00 11.62 8.45
C ASP A 77 -8.84 10.94 7.34
N GLU A 78 -8.21 10.53 6.24
CA GLU A 78 -8.87 9.80 5.15
C GLU A 78 -9.26 8.39 5.60
N LEU A 79 -8.35 7.69 6.28
CA LEU A 79 -8.56 6.34 6.80
C LEU A 79 -9.66 6.31 7.86
N GLU A 80 -9.69 7.29 8.77
CA GLU A 80 -10.75 7.44 9.77
C GLU A 80 -12.11 7.69 9.12
N LYS A 81 -12.19 8.53 8.08
CA LYS A 81 -13.41 8.76 7.29
C LYS A 81 -13.90 7.51 6.56
N GLU A 82 -13.00 6.64 6.13
CA GLU A 82 -13.33 5.34 5.52
C GLU A 82 -13.71 4.25 6.55
N GLY A 83 -13.71 4.61 7.84
CA GLY A 83 -14.00 3.69 8.95
C GLY A 83 -12.92 2.63 9.14
N ILE A 84 -11.69 2.92 8.73
CA ILE A 84 -10.54 2.04 8.91
C ILE A 84 -9.99 2.26 10.32
N LYS A 85 -10.09 1.23 11.16
CA LYS A 85 -9.53 1.25 12.52
C LYS A 85 -8.05 0.89 12.45
N LEU A 86 -7.20 1.83 12.85
CA LEU A 86 -5.74 1.70 12.89
C LEU A 86 -5.27 0.94 14.13
#